data_AF-A0A378ASX7-F1
#
_entry.id   AF-A0A378ASX7-F1
#
_cell.length_a   1.000
_cell.length_b   1.000
_cell.length_c   1.000
_cell.angle_alpha   90.00
_cell.angle_beta   90.00
_cell.angle_gamma   90.00
#
_symmetry.space_group_name_H-M   'P 1'
#
loop_
_entity.id
_entity.type
_entity.pdbx_description
1 polymer ?
#
loop_
_entity_poly.entity_id
_entity_poly.type
_entity_poly.pdbx_seq_one_letter_code
_entity_poly.pdbx_strand_id
1 'polypeptide(L)'
;MLYALAKNRQLPAAIGKVSRNGVPSVGVALSILILLVGSCLNYIIPNPQRVFVYVYSASVLPGMVPWFVILISQLRFRRVHQAAIASHPFRSLLFPWANYFTMAFLICVLVGMGLNDETRMSLFVGIIFLAAVTLIYKVFGLGRQGQVNNTAE
;
A
#
# COMPACT_ATOMS: atom_id res chain seq x y z
N MET A 1 -6.59 -9.13 -0.20
CA MET A 1 -6.27 -8.07 0.79
C MET A 1 -7.51 -7.45 1.42
N LEU A 2 -8.51 -6.99 0.64
CA LEU A 2 -9.77 -6.42 1.15
C LEU A 2 -10.46 -7.30 2.22
N TYR A 3 -10.49 -8.62 2.01
CA TYR A 3 -11.01 -9.57 2.99
C TYR A 3 -10.24 -9.58 4.33
N ALA A 4 -8.90 -9.56 4.30
CA ALA A 4 -8.08 -9.54 5.51
C ALA A 4 -8.24 -8.23 6.30
N LEU A 5 -8.31 -7.10 5.59
CA LEU A 5 -8.61 -5.79 6.17
C LEU A 5 -10.00 -5.76 6.83
N ALA A 6 -11.01 -6.32 6.16
CA ALA A 6 -12.37 -6.43 6.74
C ALA A 6 -12.41 -7.36 7.96
N LYS A 7 -11.66 -8.47 7.94
CA LYS A 7 -11.51 -9.38 9.10
C LYS A 7 -10.84 -8.68 10.29
N ASN A 8 -9.88 -7.80 10.03
CA ASN A 8 -9.21 -6.98 11.05
C ASN A 8 -10.02 -5.74 11.46
N ARG A 9 -11.31 -5.64 11.07
CA ARG A 9 -12.20 -4.48 11.32
C ARG A 9 -11.63 -3.14 10.83
N GLN A 10 -10.78 -3.19 9.81
CA GLN A 10 -10.25 -1.99 9.13
C GLN A 10 -11.06 -1.63 7.88
N LEU A 11 -12.13 -2.37 7.59
CA LEU A 11 -13.11 -2.12 6.53
C LEU A 11 -14.52 -2.52 6.98
N PRO A 12 -15.60 -1.95 6.38
CA PRO A 12 -16.97 -2.37 6.64
C PRO A 12 -17.14 -3.90 6.53
N ALA A 13 -17.85 -4.49 7.48
CA ALA A 13 -18.06 -5.95 7.56
C ALA A 13 -18.67 -6.55 6.28
N ALA A 14 -19.39 -5.75 5.49
CA ALA A 14 -19.93 -6.15 4.20
C ALA A 14 -18.85 -6.58 3.18
N ILE A 15 -17.66 -5.97 3.20
CA ILE A 15 -16.54 -6.32 2.30
C ILE A 15 -15.89 -7.65 2.71
N GLY A 16 -16.02 -8.03 3.99
CA GLY A 16 -15.53 -9.29 4.52
C GLY A 16 -16.46 -10.48 4.29
N LYS A 17 -17.65 -10.28 3.70
CA LYS A 17 -18.60 -11.38 3.45
C LYS A 17 -18.03 -12.34 2.40
N VAL A 18 -18.04 -13.63 2.74
CA VAL A 18 -17.63 -14.71 1.86
C VAL A 18 -18.85 -15.41 1.28
N SER A 19 -18.73 -15.84 0.02
CA SER A 19 -19.71 -16.69 -0.65
C SER A 19 -19.69 -18.12 -0.08
N ARG A 20 -20.68 -18.93 -0.44
CA ARG A 20 -20.79 -20.36 -0.08
C ARG A 20 -19.56 -21.18 -0.46
N ASN A 21 -18.83 -20.76 -1.49
CA ASN A 21 -17.57 -21.37 -1.97
C ASN A 21 -16.31 -20.81 -1.29
N GLY A 22 -16.43 -20.02 -0.22
CA GLY A 22 -15.28 -19.46 0.52
C GLY A 22 -14.60 -18.26 -0.16
N VAL A 23 -15.15 -17.75 -1.26
CA VAL A 23 -14.59 -16.62 -2.01
C VAL A 23 -15.22 -15.30 -1.54
N PRO A 24 -14.42 -14.25 -1.21
CA PRO A 24 -14.94 -12.93 -0.85
C PRO A 24 -15.50 -12.22 -2.09
N SER A 25 -16.74 -12.55 -2.46
CA SER A 25 -17.39 -12.12 -3.70
C SER A 25 -17.50 -10.61 -3.84
N VAL A 26 -17.76 -9.89 -2.75
CA VAL A 26 -17.83 -8.42 -2.73
C VAL A 26 -16.47 -7.80 -3.09
N GLY A 27 -15.38 -8.33 -2.53
CA GLY A 27 -14.04 -7.86 -2.85
C GLY A 27 -13.63 -8.12 -4.29
N VAL A 28 -13.97 -9.31 -4.81
CA VAL A 28 -13.70 -9.67 -6.22
C VAL A 28 -14.53 -8.81 -7.18
N ALA A 29 -15.83 -8.63 -6.90
CA ALA A 29 -16.70 -7.80 -7.71
C ALA A 29 -16.24 -6.33 -7.74
N LEU A 30 -15.79 -5.79 -6.60
CA LEU A 30 -15.21 -4.46 -6.53
C LEU A 30 -13.95 -4.34 -7.41
N SER A 31 -13.05 -5.32 -7.36
CA SER A 31 -11.85 -5.33 -8.21
C SER A 31 -12.20 -5.38 -9.70
N ILE A 32 -13.16 -6.23 -10.09
CA ILE A 32 -13.65 -6.31 -11.47
C ILE A 32 -14.27 -4.97 -11.89
N LEU A 33 -15.09 -4.36 -11.05
CA LEU A 33 -15.72 -3.07 -11.33
C LEU A 33 -14.68 -1.97 -11.56
N ILE A 34 -13.66 -1.88 -10.69
CA ILE A 34 -12.58 -0.90 -10.84
C ILE A 34 -11.81 -1.14 -12.14
N LEU A 35 -11.52 -2.40 -12.49
CA LEU A 35 -10.86 -2.74 -13.75
C LEU A 35 -11.69 -2.37 -14.97
N LEU A 36 -12.99 -2.65 -14.95
CA LEU A 36 -13.92 -2.27 -16.02
C LEU A 36 -14.00 -0.75 -16.17
N VAL A 37 -14.13 -0.02 -15.05
CA VAL A 37 -14.13 1.46 -15.07
C VAL A 37 -12.82 2.00 -15.65
N GLY A 38 -11.67 1.46 -15.22
CA GLY A 38 -10.36 1.84 -15.76
C GLY A 38 -10.21 1.53 -17.25
N SER A 39 -10.73 0.40 -17.70
CA SER A 39 -10.74 0.00 -19.11
C SER A 39 -11.65 0.89 -19.96
N CYS A 40 -12.87 1.19 -19.50
CA CYS A 40 -13.79 2.11 -20.17
C CYS A 40 -13.22 3.53 -20.28
N LEU A 41 -12.48 3.99 -19.25
CA LEU A 41 -11.82 5.30 -19.27
C LEU A 41 -10.82 5.44 -20.42
N ASN A 42 -10.23 4.33 -20.88
CA ASN A 42 -9.34 4.30 -22.03
C ASN A 42 -10.05 4.67 -23.34
N TYR A 43 -11.32 4.28 -23.49
CA TYR A 43 -12.11 4.54 -24.70
C TYR A 43 -12.75 5.94 -24.72
N ILE A 44 -13.00 6.54 -23.55
CA ILE A 44 -13.68 7.85 -23.45
C ILE A 44 -12.70 9.01 -23.67
N ILE A 45 -11.41 8.83 -23.33
CA ILE A 45 -10.41 9.89 -23.43
C ILE A 45 -9.75 9.84 -24.82
N PRO A 46 -9.75 10.95 -25.60
CA PRO A 46 -9.22 10.99 -26.97
C PRO A 46 -7.71 10.66 -27.13
N ASN A 47 -6.98 10.52 -26.02
CA ASN A 47 -5.54 10.24 -25.98
C ASN A 47 -5.24 9.10 -24.98
N PRO A 48 -5.42 7.83 -25.36
CA PRO A 48 -5.26 6.69 -24.46
C PRO A 48 -3.86 6.58 -23.84
N GLN A 49 -2.83 7.06 -24.54
CA GLN A 49 -1.45 7.12 -24.04
C GLN A 49 -1.34 8.00 -22.78
N ARG A 50 -2.08 9.11 -22.72
CA ARG A 50 -2.04 10.01 -21.54
C ARG A 50 -2.74 9.40 -20.33
N VAL A 51 -3.81 8.63 -20.54
CA VAL A 51 -4.50 7.91 -19.45
C VAL A 51 -3.59 6.88 -18.81
N PHE A 52 -2.88 6.09 -19.63
CA PHE A 52 -1.90 5.13 -19.12
C PHE A 52 -0.82 5.82 -18.30
N VAL A 53 -0.25 6.92 -18.81
CA VAL A 53 0.75 7.70 -18.08
C VAL A 53 0.19 8.16 -16.73
N TYR A 54 -0.99 8.79 -16.68
CA TYR A 54 -1.57 9.26 -15.42
C TYR A 54 -1.85 8.14 -14.41
N VAL A 55 -2.42 7.02 -14.84
CA VAL A 55 -2.74 5.89 -13.95
C VAL A 55 -1.47 5.22 -13.46
N TYR A 56 -0.50 4.99 -14.35
CA TYR A 56 0.80 4.43 -14.00
C TYR A 56 1.52 5.34 -12.99
N SER A 57 1.64 6.62 -13.32
CA SER A 57 2.20 7.67 -12.48
C SER A 57 1.56 7.73 -11.09
N ALA A 58 0.24 7.60 -11.00
CA ALA A 58 -0.49 7.59 -9.72
C ALA A 58 -0.19 6.35 -8.86
N SER A 59 0.22 5.23 -9.46
CA SER A 59 0.47 3.95 -8.78
C SER A 59 1.90 3.83 -8.23
N VAL A 60 2.89 4.49 -8.85
CA VAL A 60 4.31 4.34 -8.48
C VAL A 60 4.57 4.72 -7.02
N LEU A 61 4.13 5.92 -6.60
CA LEU A 61 4.37 6.40 -5.23
C LEU A 61 3.66 5.55 -4.16
N PRO A 62 2.34 5.28 -4.26
CA PRO A 62 1.65 4.37 -3.35
C PRO A 62 2.26 2.97 -3.33
N GLY A 63 2.76 2.49 -4.48
CA GLY A 63 3.47 1.21 -4.59
C GLY A 63 4.83 1.20 -3.88
N MET A 64 5.50 2.35 -3.74
CA MET A 64 6.76 2.45 -3.00
C MET A 64 6.58 2.43 -1.48
N VAL A 65 5.45 2.93 -0.96
CA VAL A 65 5.21 3.03 0.50
C VAL A 65 5.32 1.67 1.23
N PRO A 66 4.72 0.57 0.74
CA PRO A 66 4.88 -0.74 1.35
C PRO A 66 6.34 -1.19 1.52
N TRP A 67 7.25 -0.82 0.60
CA TRP A 67 8.66 -1.17 0.72
C TRP A 67 9.31 -0.49 1.93
N PHE A 68 9.04 0.80 2.12
CA PHE A 68 9.49 1.51 3.33
C PHE A 68 8.88 0.88 4.59
N VAL A 69 7.58 0.57 4.57
CA VAL A 69 6.90 -0.07 5.71
C VAL A 69 7.51 -1.44 6.03
N ILE A 70 7.82 -2.26 5.03
CA ILE A 70 8.46 -3.57 5.21
C ILE A 70 9.84 -3.41 5.85
N LEU A 71 10.68 -2.51 5.32
CA LEU A 71 12.03 -2.27 5.85
C LEU A 71 11.99 -1.79 7.31
N ILE A 72 11.14 -0.80 7.60
CA ILE A 72 10.95 -0.26 8.95
C ILE A 72 10.39 -1.32 9.89
N SER A 73 9.39 -2.10 9.44
CA SER A 73 8.79 -3.18 10.21
C SER A 73 9.84 -4.24 10.55
N GLN A 74 10.69 -4.64 9.61
CA GLN A 74 11.76 -5.60 9.83
C GLN A 74 12.80 -5.09 10.84
N LEU A 75 13.20 -3.81 10.74
CA LEU A 75 14.10 -3.15 11.70
C LEU A 75 13.48 -3.11 13.10
N ARG A 76 12.20 -2.72 13.22
CA ARG A 76 11.48 -2.60 14.50
C ARG A 76 11.22 -3.97 15.12
N PHE A 77 10.79 -4.95 14.33
CA PHE A 77 10.53 -6.32 14.78
C PHE A 77 11.77 -6.91 15.45
N ARG A 78 12.95 -6.73 14.82
CA ARG A 78 14.23 -7.16 15.38
C ARG A 78 14.65 -6.41 16.64
N ARG A 79 14.31 -5.11 16.78
CA ARG A 79 14.57 -4.36 18.02
C ARG A 79 13.68 -4.80 19.18
N VAL A 80 12.41 -5.10 18.92
CA VAL A 80 11.44 -5.45 19.97
C VAL A 80 11.59 -6.92 20.40
N HIS A 81 11.93 -7.83 19.48
CA HIS A 81 11.97 -9.27 19.74
C HIS A 81 13.41 -9.82 19.78
N GLN A 82 14.37 -9.05 20.28
CA GLN A 82 15.78 -9.44 20.32
C GLN A 82 16.01 -10.78 21.02
N ALA A 83 15.32 -11.04 22.14
CA ALA A 83 15.43 -12.28 22.89
C ALA A 83 14.88 -13.51 22.14
N ALA A 84 13.76 -13.36 21.43
CA ALA A 84 13.14 -14.45 20.67
C ALA A 84 13.86 -14.75 19.34
N ILE A 85 14.58 -13.77 18.80
CA ILE A 85 15.30 -13.89 17.52
C ILE A 85 16.68 -14.51 17.72
N ALA A 86 17.26 -14.44 18.92
CA ALA A 86 18.55 -15.05 19.25
C ALA A 86 18.57 -16.57 18.99
N SER A 87 17.43 -17.25 19.15
CA SER A 87 17.27 -18.69 18.92
C SER A 87 16.71 -19.05 17.53
N HIS A 88 16.40 -18.05 16.67
CA HIS A 88 15.73 -18.30 15.41
C HIS A 88 16.71 -18.68 14.28
N PRO A 89 16.44 -19.75 13.50
CA PRO A 89 17.36 -20.25 12.46
C PRO A 89 17.48 -19.30 11.26
N PHE A 90 16.51 -18.39 11.07
CA PHE A 90 16.47 -17.48 9.93
C PHE A 90 17.26 -16.18 10.20
N ARG A 91 18.57 -16.21 9.88
CA ARG A 91 19.45 -15.04 9.93
C ARG A 91 19.48 -14.38 8.54
N SER A 92 19.08 -13.11 8.46
CA SER A 92 19.23 -12.35 7.22
C SER A 92 20.70 -12.03 6.98
N LEU A 93 21.23 -12.45 5.83
CA LEU A 93 22.55 -12.06 5.35
C LEU A 93 22.62 -10.52 5.28
N LEU A 94 23.68 -9.92 5.83
CA LEU A 94 23.96 -8.46 5.79
C LEU A 94 23.02 -7.54 6.61
N PHE A 95 22.32 -8.06 7.62
CA PHE A 95 21.57 -7.18 8.54
C PHE A 95 22.50 -6.40 9.48
N PRO A 96 22.25 -5.11 9.77
CA PRO A 96 21.16 -4.24 9.30
C PRO A 96 21.51 -3.42 8.04
N TRP A 97 22.74 -3.53 7.53
CA TRP A 97 23.27 -2.74 6.42
C TRP A 97 22.43 -2.84 5.15
N ALA A 98 21.96 -4.05 4.81
CA ALA A 98 21.10 -4.26 3.65
C ALA A 98 19.82 -3.41 3.72
N ASN A 99 19.17 -3.30 4.89
CA ASN A 99 17.95 -2.51 5.03
C ASN A 99 18.21 -1.01 4.87
N TYR A 100 19.30 -0.50 5.45
CA TYR A 100 19.67 0.90 5.29
C TYR A 100 20.08 1.22 3.85
N PHE A 101 20.80 0.32 3.20
CA PHE A 101 21.19 0.47 1.80
C PHE A 101 19.95 0.49 0.88
N THR A 102 19.01 -0.44 1.05
CA THR A 102 17.76 -0.44 0.29
C THR A 102 16.93 0.82 0.55
N MET A 103 16.85 1.28 1.81
CA MET A 103 16.13 2.50 2.14
C MET A 103 16.78 3.74 1.49
N ALA A 104 18.11 3.84 1.54
CA ALA A 104 18.86 4.90 0.87
C ALA A 104 18.69 4.85 -0.65
N PHE A 105 18.71 3.65 -1.24
CA PHE A 105 18.46 3.46 -2.67
C PHE A 105 17.05 3.91 -3.08
N LEU A 106 16.02 3.55 -2.30
CA LEU A 106 14.65 3.98 -2.56
C LEU A 106 14.51 5.51 -2.47
N ILE A 107 15.15 6.16 -1.49
CA ILE A 107 15.19 7.62 -1.38
C ILE A 107 15.90 8.23 -2.59
N CYS A 108 17.02 7.64 -3.03
CA CYS A 108 17.74 8.08 -4.22
C CYS A 108 16.84 8.01 -5.47
N VAL A 109 16.06 6.94 -5.64
CA VAL A 109 15.10 6.82 -6.73
C VAL A 109 14.03 7.92 -6.66
N LEU A 110 13.49 8.21 -5.47
CA LEU A 110 12.52 9.30 -5.31
C LEU A 110 13.10 10.67 -5.65
N VAL A 111 14.35 10.94 -5.26
CA VAL A 111 15.07 12.17 -5.62
C VAL A 111 15.29 12.23 -7.13
N GLY A 112 15.72 11.12 -7.76
CA GLY A 112 15.88 11.00 -9.20
C GLY A 112 14.57 11.25 -9.96
N MET A 113 13.44 10.78 -9.42
CA MET A 113 12.11 11.08 -9.98
C MET A 113 11.72 12.56 -9.83
N GLY A 114 12.24 13.26 -8.83
CA GLY A 114 11.99 14.70 -8.64
C GLY A 114 12.77 15.57 -9.60
N LEU A 115 13.99 15.17 -9.93
CA LEU A 115 14.87 15.90 -10.84
C LEU A 115 14.42 15.78 -12.30
N ASN A 116 13.90 14.62 -12.71
CA ASN A 116 13.43 14.38 -14.07
C ASN A 116 12.02 14.95 -14.28
N ASP A 117 11.85 15.86 -15.25
CA ASP A 117 10.58 16.55 -15.50
C ASP A 117 9.43 15.59 -15.89
N GLU A 118 9.72 14.49 -16.59
CA GLU A 118 8.72 13.48 -16.97
C GLU A 118 8.17 12.70 -15.76
N THR A 119 9.02 12.44 -14.76
CA THR A 119 8.63 11.66 -13.57
C THR A 119 8.20 12.55 -12.40
N ARG A 120 8.52 13.84 -12.43
CA ARG A 120 8.05 14.83 -11.45
C ARG A 120 6.52 14.91 -11.43
N MET A 121 5.89 14.87 -12.60
CA MET A 121 4.42 14.79 -12.69
C MET A 121 3.87 13.56 -11.96
N SER A 122 4.61 12.44 -12.00
CA SER A 122 4.20 11.22 -11.28
C SER A 122 4.26 11.39 -9.77
N LEU A 123 5.25 12.11 -9.26
CA LEU A 123 5.35 12.42 -7.83
C LEU A 123 4.17 13.27 -7.35
N PHE A 124 3.82 14.33 -8.07
CA PHE A 124 2.69 15.18 -7.68
C PHE A 124 1.37 14.41 -7.69
N VAL A 125 1.07 13.66 -8.75
CA VAL A 125 -0.15 12.86 -8.85
C VAL A 125 -0.19 11.80 -7.75
N GLY A 126 0.91 11.12 -7.50
CA GLY A 126 0.99 10.10 -6.45
C GLY A 126 0.84 10.68 -5.04
N ILE A 127 1.40 11.86 -4.75
CA ILE A 127 1.21 12.55 -3.46
C ILE A 127 -0.25 12.94 -3.26
N ILE A 128 -0.89 13.52 -4.28
CA ILE A 128 -2.31 13.90 -4.23
C ILE A 128 -3.18 12.66 -4.00
N PHE A 129 -2.91 11.58 -4.74
CA PHE A 129 -3.63 10.33 -4.59
C PHE A 129 -3.46 9.75 -3.18
N LEU A 130 -2.24 9.74 -2.64
CA LEU A 130 -1.94 9.23 -1.31
C LEU A 130 -2.59 10.09 -0.21
N ALA A 131 -2.60 11.41 -0.38
CA ALA A 131 -3.32 12.33 0.48
C ALA A 131 -4.84 12.09 0.43
N ALA A 132 -5.41 11.89 -0.75
CA ALA A 132 -6.83 11.56 -0.94
C ALA A 132 -7.21 10.24 -0.26
N VAL A 133 -6.41 9.18 -0.46
CA VAL A 133 -6.62 7.88 0.20
C VAL A 133 -6.53 8.03 1.73
N THR A 134 -5.55 8.79 2.22
CA THR A 134 -5.39 9.05 3.67
C THR A 134 -6.56 9.83 4.24
N LEU A 135 -7.07 10.82 3.51
CA LEU A 135 -8.25 11.60 3.88
C LEU A 135 -9.48 10.70 3.94
N ILE A 136 -9.73 9.91 2.90
CA ILE A 136 -10.84 8.93 2.84
C ILE A 136 -10.73 7.99 4.05
N TYR A 137 -9.56 7.43 4.33
CA TYR A 137 -9.35 6.55 5.47
C TYR A 137 -9.72 7.21 6.81
N LYS A 138 -9.34 8.48 7.01
CA LYS A 138 -9.68 9.25 8.22
C LYS A 138 -11.17 9.59 8.28
N VAL A 139 -11.77 10.06 7.18
CA VAL A 139 -13.18 10.47 7.10
C VAL A 139 -14.12 9.28 7.33
N PHE A 140 -13.83 8.12 6.76
CA PHE A 140 -14.59 6.90 6.99
C PHE A 140 -14.34 6.27 8.37
N GLY A 141 -13.52 6.88 9.22
CA GLY A 141 -13.31 6.44 10.61
C GLY A 141 -12.64 5.08 10.76
N LEU A 142 -12.02 4.57 9.69
CA LEU A 142 -11.45 3.21 9.61
C LEU A 142 -10.26 3.04 10.57
N GLY A 143 -9.62 4.14 10.98
CA GLY A 143 -8.58 4.16 12.01
C GLY A 143 -9.08 4.04 13.45
N ARG A 144 -10.36 4.31 13.74
CA ARG A 144 -10.89 4.27 15.13
C ARG A 144 -11.23 2.86 15.59
N GLN A 145 -11.51 1.92 14.69
CA GLN A 145 -11.87 0.54 15.07
C GLN A 145 -10.66 -0.33 15.47
N GLY A 146 -9.43 0.04 15.07
CA GLY A 146 -8.21 -0.70 15.41
C GLY A 146 -7.54 -0.31 16.73
N GLN A 147 -7.85 0.86 17.31
CA GLN A 147 -7.22 1.33 18.56
C GLN A 147 -7.94 0.89 19.85
N VAL A 148 -9.23 0.51 19.78
CA VAL A 148 -10.05 0.25 20.99
C VAL A 148 -9.53 -0.96 21.81
N ASN A 149 -8.76 -1.87 21.23
CA ASN A 149 -8.27 -3.06 21.93
C ASN A 149 -6.79 -3.03 22.36
N ASN A 150 -5.97 -2.04 21.95
CA ASN A 150 -4.59 -1.97 22.43
C ASN A 150 -4.46 -1.40 23.87
N THR A 151 -5.59 -1.05 24.48
CA THR A 151 -5.73 -0.64 25.89
C THR A 151 -6.39 -1.71 26.74
N ALA A 152 -6.66 -2.90 26.19
CA ALA A 152 -7.36 -4.00 26.87
C ALA A 152 -6.53 -5.29 26.98
N GLU A 153 -5.25 -5.26 26.63
CA GLU A 153 -4.26 -6.32 26.89
C GLU A 153 -3.17 -5.82 27.82
#